data_AF-A0A919I6R0-F1
#
_entry.id   AF-A0A919I6R0-F1
#
_cell.length_a   1.000
_cell.length_b   1.000
_cell.length_c   1.000
_cell.angle_alpha   90.00
_cell.angle_beta   90.00
_cell.angle_gamma   90.00
#
_symmetry.space_group_name_H-M   'P 1'
#
loop_
_entity.id
_entity.type
_entity.pdbx_description
1 polymer ?
#
loop_
_entity_poly.entity_id
_entity_poly.type
_entity_poly.pdbx_seq_one_letter_code
_entity_poly.pdbx_strand_id
1 'polypeptide(L)'
;MLYIATSQIFDDEMAARIQHHRDGRPAHWRTAERWQQLDELITPAIAPAEAILLECITTMVTNLLFALGGDSDPTAGITPPWNRLLMTKLAY
;
A
#
# COMPACT_ATOMS: atom_id res chain seq x y z
N MET A 1 -22.04 5.79 7.22
CA MET A 1 -21.04 5.63 6.15
C MET A 1 -19.86 4.88 6.74
N LEU A 2 -19.41 3.82 6.05
CA LEU A 2 -18.16 3.14 6.33
C LEU A 2 -17.09 3.67 5.36
N TYR A 3 -16.07 4.33 5.89
CA TYR A 3 -14.90 4.74 5.12
C TYR A 3 -13.74 3.76 5.36
N ILE A 4 -13.22 3.16 4.30
CA ILE A 4 -12.14 2.19 4.33
C ILE A 4 -10.89 2.85 3.73
N ALA A 5 -9.92 3.20 4.58
CA ALA A 5 -8.63 3.73 4.16
C ALA A 5 -7.66 2.56 3.88
N THR A 6 -7.05 2.55 2.70
CA THR A 6 -6.11 1.50 2.29
C THR A 6 -4.64 1.94 2.43
N SER A 7 -4.38 3.23 2.64
CA SER A 7 -3.03 3.75 2.82
C SER A 7 -2.38 3.27 4.12
N GLN A 8 -1.08 2.99 4.05
CA GLN A 8 -0.22 2.68 5.19
C GLN A 8 0.73 3.85 5.44
N ILE A 9 1.09 4.08 6.71
CA ILE A 9 2.07 5.09 7.09
C ILE A 9 3.45 4.43 7.00
N PHE A 10 4.25 4.84 6.02
CA PHE A 10 5.64 4.40 5.86
C PHE A 10 6.65 5.48 6.21
N ASP A 11 6.24 6.74 6.19
CA ASP A 11 7.06 7.91 6.51
C ASP A 11 6.22 9.02 7.17
N ASP A 12 6.91 10.03 7.70
CA ASP A 12 6.30 11.16 8.41
C ASP A 12 5.47 12.07 7.49
N GLU A 13 5.81 12.15 6.20
CA GLU A 13 5.05 12.92 5.23
C GLU A 13 3.66 12.29 5.02
N MET A 14 3.61 10.98 4.83
CA MET A 14 2.38 10.19 4.73
C MET A 14 1.57 10.25 6.02
N ALA A 15 2.23 10.21 7.18
CA ALA A 15 1.56 10.38 8.47
C ALA A 15 0.83 11.73 8.57
N ALA A 16 1.49 12.82 8.17
CA ALA A 16 0.90 14.16 8.17
C ALA A 16 -0.29 14.26 7.18
N ARG A 17 -0.16 13.68 5.98
CA ARG A 17 -1.24 13.64 4.98
C ARG A 17 -2.46 12.85 5.47
N ILE A 18 -2.23 11.70 6.09
CA ILE A 18 -3.31 10.89 6.67
C ILE A 18 -3.99 11.63 7.82
N GLN A 19 -3.24 12.32 8.67
CA GLN A 19 -3.83 13.12 9.76
C GLN A 19 -4.73 14.22 9.20
N HIS A 20 -4.26 14.96 8.20
CA HIS A 20 -5.09 15.97 7.53
C HIS A 20 -6.38 15.38 6.95
N HIS A 21 -6.31 14.19 6.34
CA HIS A 21 -7.50 13.49 5.85
C HIS A 21 -8.42 13.01 6.97
N ARG A 22 -7.89 12.61 8.13
CA ARG A 22 -8.70 12.25 9.31
C ARG A 22 -9.45 13.46 9.86
N ASP A 23 -8.81 14.61 9.93
CA ASP A 23 -9.41 15.85 10.46
C ASP A 23 -10.58 16.35 9.60
N GLY A 24 -10.57 16.06 8.29
CA GLY A 24 -11.66 16.38 7.36
C GLY A 24 -12.86 15.44 7.43
N ARG A 25 -12.79 14.32 8.16
CA ARG A 25 -13.87 13.32 8.20
C ARG A 25 -14.93 13.70 9.24
N PRO A 26 -16.23 13.59 8.91
CA PRO A 26 -17.28 13.73 9.91
C PRO A 26 -17.13 12.68 11.02
N ALA A 27 -17.20 13.12 12.29
CA ALA A 27 -16.98 12.25 13.45
C ALA A 27 -17.95 11.05 13.56
N HIS A 28 -19.12 11.13 12.92
CA HIS A 28 -20.12 10.06 12.89
C HIS A 28 -19.82 8.98 11.84
N TRP A 29 -18.77 9.14 11.03
CA TRP A 29 -18.37 8.10 10.08
C TRP A 29 -17.68 6.96 10.82
N ARG A 30 -18.09 5.74 10.48
CA ARG A 30 -17.33 4.56 10.84
C ARG A 30 -16.12 4.51 9.91
N THR A 31 -14.92 4.36 10.48
CA THR A 31 -13.68 4.30 9.69
C THR A 31 -12.96 2.98 9.95
N ALA A 32 -12.30 2.45 8.92
CA ALA A 32 -11.45 1.27 9.01
C ALA A 32 -10.19 1.47 8.18
N GLU A 33 -9.02 1.16 8.74
CA GLU A 33 -7.74 1.23 8.04
C GLU A 33 -7.30 -0.19 7.69
N ARG A 34 -7.69 -0.64 6.50
CA ARG A 34 -7.54 -2.03 6.01
C ARG A 34 -7.38 -2.03 4.50
N TRP A 35 -6.40 -2.78 4.01
CA TRP A 35 -6.14 -3.00 2.58
C TRP A 35 -6.21 -4.48 2.17
N GLN A 36 -6.50 -5.36 3.13
CA GLN A 36 -6.73 -6.81 2.99
C GLN A 36 -7.97 -7.21 3.80
N GLN A 37 -8.48 -8.41 3.54
CA GLN A 37 -9.61 -9.00 4.26
C GLN A 37 -10.85 -8.08 4.27
N LEU A 38 -11.14 -7.46 3.12
CA LEU A 38 -12.28 -6.53 2.99
C LEU A 38 -13.62 -7.24 3.11
N ASP A 39 -13.66 -8.55 2.88
CA ASP A 39 -14.81 -9.42 3.12
C ASP A 39 -15.23 -9.48 4.59
N GLU A 40 -14.31 -9.24 5.54
CA GLU A 40 -14.65 -9.10 6.97
C GLU A 40 -15.36 -7.77 7.28
N LEU A 41 -15.13 -6.74 6.46
CA LEU A 41 -15.72 -5.41 6.61
C LEU A 41 -17.01 -5.24 5.80
N ILE A 42 -17.02 -5.80 4.58
CA ILE A 42 -18.08 -5.68 3.58
C ILE A 42 -18.89 -6.98 3.60
N THR A 43 -19.81 -7.08 4.56
CA THR A 43 -20.61 -8.28 4.80
C THR A 43 -22.06 -8.11 4.35
N PRO A 44 -22.81 -9.22 4.17
CA PRO A 44 -24.25 -9.15 3.92
C PRO A 44 -25.07 -8.50 5.05
N ALA A 45 -24.49 -8.34 6.24
CA ALA A 45 -25.15 -7.73 7.39
C ALA A 45 -25.11 -6.19 7.38
N ILE A 46 -24.47 -5.56 6.38
CA ILE A 46 -24.44 -4.10 6.25
C ILE A 46 -25.87 -3.57 6.11
N ALA A 47 -26.17 -2.54 6.91
CA ALA A 47 -27.48 -1.93 6.90
C ALA A 47 -27.78 -1.37 5.50
N PRO A 48 -29.00 -1.54 4.94
CA PRO A 48 -29.32 -1.07 3.59
C PRO A 48 -29.08 0.43 3.36
N ALA A 49 -29.09 1.23 4.43
CA ALA A 49 -28.83 2.67 4.39
C ALA A 49 -27.35 3.05 4.58
N GLU A 50 -26.46 2.09 4.89
CA GLU A 50 -25.04 2.37 5.08
C GLU A 50 -24.29 2.32 3.74
N ALA A 51 -23.81 3.48 3.29
CA ALA A 51 -22.87 3.55 2.17
C ALA A 51 -21.44 3.22 2.59
N ILE A 52 -20.66 2.64 1.66
CA ILE A 52 -19.25 2.31 1.84
C ILE A 52 -18.41 3.13 0.86
N LEU A 53 -17.34 3.74 1.35
CA LEU A 53 -16.34 4.45 0.55
C LEU A 53 -14.98 3.81 0.80
N LEU A 54 -14.38 3.21 -0.24
CA LEU A 54 -13.03 2.65 -0.19
C LEU A 54 -12.05 3.61 -0.86
N GLU A 55 -11.03 4.05 -0.13
CA GLU A 55 -10.03 5.00 -0.61
C GLU A 55 -8.61 4.47 -0.31
N CYS A 56 -7.79 4.15 -1.32
CA CYS A 56 -8.12 3.98 -2.74
C CYS A 56 -7.62 2.63 -3.28
N ILE A 57 -8.19 2.22 -4.41
CA ILE A 57 -7.88 0.94 -5.04
C ILE A 57 -6.41 0.89 -5.48
N THR A 58 -5.84 1.98 -5.99
CA THR A 58 -4.44 2.00 -6.44
C THR A 58 -3.48 1.77 -5.28
N THR A 59 -3.66 2.43 -4.14
CA THR A 59 -2.84 2.18 -2.94
C THR A 59 -3.04 0.76 -2.41
N MET A 60 -4.27 0.23 -2.43
CA MET A 60 -4.52 -1.17 -2.06
C MET A 60 -3.73 -2.14 -2.94
N VAL A 61 -3.78 -1.95 -4.27
CA VAL A 61 -3.04 -2.76 -5.23
C VAL A 61 -1.54 -2.63 -5.01
N THR A 62 -1.01 -1.43 -4.77
CA THR A 62 0.40 -1.22 -4.43
C THR A 62 0.81 -2.02 -3.19
N ASN A 63 0.01 -1.97 -2.11
CA ASN A 63 0.30 -2.73 -0.90
C ASN A 63 0.27 -4.25 -1.17
N LEU A 64 -0.69 -4.73 -1.96
CA LEU A 64 -0.76 -6.14 -2.37
C LEU A 64 0.46 -6.56 -3.20
N LEU A 65 0.91 -5.73 -4.12
CA LEU A 65 2.10 -5.99 -4.94
C LEU A 65 3.35 -6.10 -4.07
N PHE A 66 3.53 -5.20 -3.10
CA PHE A 66 4.66 -5.30 -2.16
C PHE A 66 4.55 -6.54 -1.26
N ALA A 67 3.36 -6.85 -0.74
CA ALA A 67 3.15 -8.00 0.13
C ALA A 67 3.37 -9.34 -0.59
N LEU A 68 3.01 -9.44 -1.87
CA LEU A 68 3.12 -10.66 -2.67
C LEU A 68 4.46 -10.77 -3.42
N GLY A 69 5.08 -9.65 -3.79
CA GLY A 69 6.30 -9.61 -4.61
C GLY A 69 7.57 -10.01 -3.86
N GLY A 70 7.59 -9.86 -2.52
CA GLY A 70 8.76 -10.15 -1.68
C GLY A 70 10.01 -9.32 -2.04
N ASP A 71 11.12 -9.55 -1.33
CA ASP A 71 12.45 -8.99 -1.66
C ASP A 71 13.10 -9.73 -2.84
N SER A 72 12.36 -9.91 -3.92
CA SER A 72 12.95 -10.44 -5.14
C SER A 72 13.89 -9.38 -5.70
N ASP A 73 15.20 -9.62 -5.52
CA ASP A 73 16.25 -8.78 -6.10
C ASP A 73 15.97 -8.68 -7.62
N PRO A 74 15.68 -7.48 -8.14
CA PRO A 74 15.36 -7.30 -9.56
C PRO A 74 16.56 -7.65 -10.46
N THR A 75 17.75 -7.82 -9.87
CA THR A 75 18.98 -8.26 -10.54
C THR A 75 19.28 -9.75 -10.35
N ALA A 76 18.46 -10.49 -9.59
CA ALA A 76 18.61 -11.93 -9.44
C ALA A 76 18.51 -12.62 -10.81
N GLY A 77 19.64 -13.10 -11.32
CA GLY A 77 19.75 -13.74 -12.64
C GLY A 77 20.17 -12.80 -13.77
N ILE A 78 20.21 -11.48 -13.55
CA ILE A 78 20.79 -10.51 -14.50
C ILE A 78 22.25 -10.34 -14.13
N THR A 79 23.16 -11.10 -14.76
CA THR A 79 24.59 -10.79 -14.65
C THR A 79 24.88 -9.64 -15.63
N PRO A 80 25.15 -8.40 -15.17
CA PRO A 80 25.39 -7.31 -16.11
C PRO A 80 26.72 -7.58 -16.85
N PRO A 81 26.76 -7.44 -18.20
CA PRO A 81 27.95 -7.76 -18.99
C PRO A 81 29.19 -6.91 -18.61
N TRP A 82 28.98 -5.81 -17.90
CA TRP A 82 30.00 -4.88 -17.42
C TRP A 82 30.89 -5.46 -16.31
N ASN A 83 30.47 -6.51 -15.59
CA ASN A 83 31.28 -7.14 -14.54
C ASN A 83 32.53 -7.84 -15.09
N ARG A 84 32.57 -8.16 -16.40
CA ARG A 84 33.75 -8.72 -17.07
C ARG A 84 34.81 -7.66 -17.43
N LEU A 85 34.42 -6.39 -17.49
CA LEU A 85 35.28 -5.26 -17.89
C LEU A 85 35.94 -4.55 -16.70
N LEU A 86 35.39 -4.67 -15.48
CA LEU A 86 35.97 -4.06 -14.28
C LEU A 86 37.11 -4.91 -13.67
N MET A 87 37.09 -6.24 -13.84
CA MET A 87 38.17 -7.10 -13.32
C MET A 87 39.46 -7.08 -14.16
N THR A 88 39.43 -6.51 -15.36
CA THR A 88 40.63 -6.33 -16.20
C THR A 88 41.32 -4.98 -16.03
N LYS A 89 40.79 -4.06 -15.19
CA LYS A 89 41.38 -2.73 -14.95
C LYS A 89 41.93 -2.49 -13.54
N LEU A 90 41.95 -3.50 -12.67
CA LEU A 90 42.60 -3.42 -11.34
C LEU A 90 43.89 -4.26 -11.24
N ALA A 91 44.48 -4.63 -12.38
CA ALA A 91 45.75 -5.36 -12.43
C ALA A 91 46.94 -4.52 -12.94
N TYR A 92 46.81 -3.19 -13.00
CA TYR A 92 47.94 -2.27 -13.24
C TYR A 92 47.74 -0.95 -12.51
#